data_AF-A0A838TE35-F1
#
_entry.id   AF-A0A838TE35-F1
#
_cell.length_a   1.000
_cell.length_b   1.000
_cell.length_c   1.000
_cell.angle_alpha   90.00
_cell.angle_beta   90.00
_cell.angle_gamma   90.00
#
_symmetry.space_group_name_H-M   'P 1'
#
loop_
_entity.id
_entity.type
_entity.pdbx_description
1 polymer ?
#
loop_
_entity_poly.entity_id
_entity_poly.type
_entity_poly.pdbx_seq_one_letter_code
_entity_poly.pdbx_strand_id
1 'polypeptide(L)'
;MSHPPALLTDSRLAALCAEEARKALDDYEARFDEITRRARERFLARDWDGSYEDAAERLRLYSCVLDGLTNRVEELMGARLNERAVWRATKAVYSSLIAPSIRWEVGESFFNSLTRRVFATEGVDQSIEFVDTDFDAPPNAPDAKLTQIYSGAPLPGLIRKALTDEQGAGFAEDCWSDLGPAARAAADRILSAIGGRDLSRLEILRHVFYRGRGAYLVGRMVANEDATPIAFCLRHPDESGLTLDAVLIGESDLAILFSYTRAYFRVDAPATYGLVQWLRELMPGKRIADLYNAIGYNRHSKTEFYRDFVGHLQTSSDRFVTA
;
A
#
# COMPACT_ATOMS: atom_id res chain seq x y z
N MET A 1 -0.81 11.77 -53.37
CA MET A 1 -2.09 11.93 -52.64
C MET A 1 -2.00 11.10 -51.38
N SER A 2 -1.61 11.72 -50.27
CA SER A 2 -1.63 11.11 -48.94
C SER A 2 -3.07 11.00 -48.50
N HIS A 3 -3.59 9.77 -48.36
CA HIS A 3 -4.89 9.55 -47.74
C HIS A 3 -4.88 10.20 -46.35
N PRO A 4 -5.89 11.00 -45.98
CA PRO A 4 -6.04 11.43 -44.60
C PRO A 4 -6.16 10.16 -43.74
N PRO A 5 -5.47 10.08 -42.58
CA PRO A 5 -5.63 8.95 -41.69
C PRO A 5 -7.13 8.80 -41.39
N ALA A 6 -7.67 7.60 -41.58
CA ALA A 6 -9.09 7.34 -41.34
C ALA A 6 -9.44 7.82 -39.93
N LEU A 7 -10.32 8.82 -39.83
CA LEU A 7 -10.76 9.38 -38.57
C LEU A 7 -11.34 8.24 -37.71
N LEU A 8 -10.64 7.91 -36.63
CA LEU A 8 -11.11 6.91 -35.66
C LEU A 8 -12.47 7.36 -35.12
N THR A 9 -13.44 6.44 -35.03
CA THR A 9 -14.69 6.70 -34.30
C THR A 9 -14.39 6.97 -32.82
N ASP A 10 -15.27 7.70 -32.13
CA ASP A 10 -15.09 7.99 -30.71
C ASP A 10 -14.97 6.73 -29.86
N SER A 11 -15.70 5.67 -30.22
CA SER A 11 -15.60 4.36 -29.56
C SER A 11 -14.23 3.70 -29.74
N ARG A 12 -13.64 3.77 -30.93
CA ARG A 12 -12.29 3.23 -31.19
C ARG A 12 -11.22 4.07 -30.51
N LEU A 13 -11.38 5.40 -30.53
CA LEU A 13 -10.48 6.30 -29.83
C LEU A 13 -10.51 6.06 -28.31
N ALA A 14 -11.70 5.93 -27.73
CA ALA A 14 -11.88 5.63 -26.32
C ALA A 14 -11.24 4.29 -25.92
N ALA A 15 -11.44 3.24 -26.72
CA ALA A 15 -10.83 1.93 -26.47
C ALA A 15 -9.29 2.00 -26.52
N LEU A 16 -8.73 2.73 -27.49
CA LEU A 16 -7.28 2.93 -27.57
C LEU A 16 -6.75 3.70 -26.36
N CYS A 17 -7.39 4.80 -25.97
CA CYS A 17 -6.94 5.58 -24.81
C CYS A 17 -7.06 4.79 -23.49
N ALA A 18 -8.11 4.00 -23.33
CA ALA A 18 -8.28 3.12 -22.17
C ALA A 18 -7.18 2.05 -22.11
N GLU A 19 -6.82 1.46 -23.25
CA GLU A 19 -5.74 0.47 -23.33
C GLU A 19 -4.36 1.09 -23.04
N GLU A 20 -4.09 2.31 -23.53
CA GLU A 20 -2.85 3.02 -23.19
C GLU A 20 -2.80 3.38 -21.70
N ALA A 21 -3.92 3.79 -21.09
CA ALA A 21 -3.99 4.04 -19.66
C ALA A 21 -3.76 2.76 -18.84
N ARG A 22 -4.33 1.63 -19.27
CA ARG A 22 -4.14 0.31 -18.65
C ARG A 22 -2.67 -0.12 -18.72
N LYS A 23 -2.02 0.00 -19.88
CA LYS A 23 -0.58 -0.30 -20.03
C LYS A 23 0.31 0.58 -19.16
N ALA A 24 -0.02 1.87 -19.06
CA ALA A 24 0.72 2.80 -18.21
C ALA A 24 0.54 2.46 -16.72
N LEU A 25 -0.65 2.04 -16.29
CA LEU A 25 -0.86 1.52 -14.95
C LEU A 25 0.01 0.29 -14.69
N ASP A 26 0.04 -0.68 -15.61
CA ASP A 26 0.88 -1.87 -15.49
C ASP A 26 2.39 -1.51 -15.40
N ASP A 27 2.87 -0.55 -16.20
CA ASP A 27 4.27 -0.07 -16.13
C ASP A 27 4.58 0.56 -14.76
N TYR A 28 3.67 1.45 -14.29
CA TYR A 28 3.80 2.06 -12.99
C TYR A 28 3.88 1.01 -11.89
N GLU A 29 2.96 0.05 -11.89
CA GLU A 29 2.88 -1.02 -10.91
C GLU A 29 4.12 -1.92 -10.91
N ALA A 30 4.56 -2.38 -12.09
CA ALA A 30 5.74 -3.22 -12.21
C ALA A 30 7.01 -2.53 -11.68
N ARG A 31 7.22 -1.25 -12.02
CA ARG A 31 8.37 -0.46 -11.57
C ARG A 31 8.26 -0.12 -10.08
N PHE A 32 7.07 0.14 -9.57
CA PHE A 32 6.84 0.37 -8.15
C PHE A 32 7.18 -0.87 -7.33
N ASP A 33 6.77 -2.05 -7.79
CA ASP A 33 7.09 -3.34 -7.16
C ASP A 33 8.58 -3.66 -7.25
N GLU A 34 9.24 -3.36 -8.37
CA GLU A 34 10.68 -3.51 -8.51
C GLU A 34 11.45 -2.68 -7.47
N ILE A 35 11.16 -1.38 -7.36
CA ILE A 35 11.79 -0.51 -6.37
C ILE A 35 11.49 -1.00 -4.94
N THR A 36 10.27 -1.48 -4.69
CA THR A 36 9.84 -1.95 -3.38
C THR A 36 10.58 -3.24 -2.97
N ARG A 37 10.80 -4.18 -3.90
CA ARG A 37 11.49 -5.46 -3.64
C ARG A 37 12.96 -5.28 -3.25
N ARG A 38 13.63 -4.24 -3.75
CA ARG A 38 15.02 -3.89 -3.37
C ARG A 38 15.19 -3.66 -1.87
N ALA A 39 14.11 -3.28 -1.16
CA ALA A 39 14.18 -2.88 0.25
C ALA A 39 14.78 -3.95 1.17
N ARG A 40 14.49 -5.24 0.92
CA ARG A 40 15.04 -6.34 1.73
C ARG A 40 16.55 -6.47 1.56
N GLU A 41 17.02 -6.50 0.32
CA GLU A 41 18.44 -6.63 0.00
C GLU A 41 19.23 -5.43 0.49
N ARG A 42 18.71 -4.20 0.29
CA ARG A 42 19.35 -2.99 0.81
C ARG A 42 19.40 -2.97 2.33
N PHE A 43 18.35 -3.44 3.00
CA PHE A 43 18.34 -3.55 4.46
C PHE A 43 19.42 -4.51 4.97
N LEU A 44 19.51 -5.71 4.39
CA LEU A 44 20.53 -6.72 4.74
C LEU A 44 21.96 -6.25 4.43
N ALA A 45 22.14 -5.57 3.30
CA ALA A 45 23.43 -4.99 2.90
C ALA A 45 23.80 -3.73 3.69
N ARG A 46 22.89 -3.20 4.52
CA ARG A 46 23.03 -1.92 5.23
C ARG A 46 23.23 -0.73 4.28
N ASP A 47 22.71 -0.83 3.06
CA ASP A 47 22.74 0.21 2.03
C ASP A 47 21.67 1.27 2.29
N TRP A 48 21.98 2.19 3.21
CA TRP A 48 21.06 3.23 3.63
C TRP A 48 20.88 4.31 2.58
N ASP A 49 21.95 4.70 1.90
CA ASP A 49 21.90 5.75 0.88
C ASP A 49 21.04 5.29 -0.29
N GLY A 50 21.26 4.08 -0.76
CA GLY A 50 20.43 3.44 -1.75
C GLY A 50 18.97 3.25 -1.31
N SER A 51 18.76 2.97 -0.02
CA SER A 51 17.43 2.92 0.57
C SER A 51 16.72 4.29 0.51
N TYR A 52 17.42 5.41 0.67
CA TYR A 52 16.85 6.75 0.47
C TYR A 52 16.63 7.09 -1.01
N GLU A 53 17.54 6.65 -1.89
CA GLU A 53 17.39 6.82 -3.35
C GLU A 53 16.13 6.13 -3.87
N ASP A 54 15.87 4.87 -3.48
CA ASP A 54 14.65 4.14 -3.82
C ASP A 54 13.40 4.88 -3.35
N ALA A 55 13.42 5.45 -2.14
CA ALA A 55 12.28 6.20 -1.62
C ALA A 55 11.98 7.45 -2.48
N ALA A 56 13.03 8.14 -2.93
CA ALA A 56 12.91 9.29 -3.81
C ALA A 56 12.49 8.91 -5.24
N GLU A 57 13.00 7.79 -5.78
CA GLU A 57 12.62 7.22 -7.07
C GLU A 57 11.13 6.86 -7.07
N ARG A 58 10.67 6.08 -6.09
CA ARG A 58 9.28 5.65 -5.93
C ARG A 58 8.31 6.83 -5.80
N LEU A 59 8.71 7.91 -5.12
CA LEU A 59 7.89 9.11 -4.98
C LEU A 59 7.68 9.84 -6.31
N ARG A 60 8.68 9.85 -7.21
CA ARG A 60 8.59 10.52 -8.52
C ARG A 60 7.94 9.65 -9.59
N LEU A 61 8.03 8.32 -9.46
CA LEU A 61 7.61 7.34 -10.45
C LEU A 61 6.20 7.61 -11.00
N TYR A 62 5.22 7.81 -10.12
CA TYR A 62 3.83 8.03 -10.50
C TYR A 62 3.64 9.21 -11.46
N SER A 63 4.32 10.33 -11.19
CA SER A 63 4.19 11.53 -12.02
C SER A 63 4.89 11.33 -13.36
N CYS A 64 6.06 10.68 -13.36
CA CYS A 64 6.81 10.36 -14.58
C CYS A 64 6.00 9.48 -15.54
N VAL A 65 5.35 8.41 -15.04
CA VAL A 65 4.51 7.54 -15.87
C VAL A 65 3.28 8.29 -16.39
N LEU A 66 2.63 9.09 -15.55
CA LEU A 66 1.50 9.88 -15.99
C LEU A 66 1.88 10.95 -17.03
N ASP A 67 3.09 11.54 -16.95
CA ASP A 67 3.53 12.55 -17.94
C ASP A 67 3.59 11.91 -19.34
N GLY A 68 4.19 10.72 -19.44
CA GLY A 68 4.22 9.95 -20.68
C GLY A 68 2.82 9.58 -21.18
N LEU A 69 1.95 9.09 -20.29
CA LEU A 69 0.57 8.75 -20.65
C LEU A 69 -0.22 9.97 -21.12
N THR A 70 -0.07 11.11 -20.46
CA THR A 70 -0.80 12.34 -20.79
C THR A 70 -0.44 12.77 -22.22
N ASN A 71 0.85 12.86 -22.54
CA ASN A 71 1.31 13.18 -23.90
C ASN A 71 0.75 12.21 -24.94
N ARG A 72 0.74 10.91 -24.62
CA ARG A 72 0.22 9.87 -25.52
C ARG A 72 -1.27 10.02 -25.78
N VAL A 73 -2.06 10.33 -24.75
CA VAL A 73 -3.50 10.57 -24.87
C VAL A 73 -3.78 11.86 -25.64
N GLU A 74 -3.00 12.91 -25.43
CA GLU A 74 -3.08 14.17 -26.20
C GLU A 74 -2.86 13.94 -27.70
N GLU A 75 -1.83 13.16 -28.06
CA GLU A 75 -1.57 12.78 -29.45
C GLU A 75 -2.72 11.98 -30.07
N LEU A 76 -3.28 11.02 -29.33
CA LEU A 76 -4.36 10.16 -29.82
C LEU A 76 -5.67 10.92 -30.00
N MET A 77 -6.03 11.75 -29.03
CA MET A 77 -7.32 12.46 -29.03
C MET A 77 -7.30 13.71 -29.91
N GLY A 78 -6.16 14.40 -30.02
CA GLY A 78 -6.01 15.61 -30.83
C GLY A 78 -7.10 16.65 -30.51
N ALA A 79 -7.84 17.08 -31.55
CA ALA A 79 -8.95 18.04 -31.39
C ALA A 79 -10.06 17.57 -30.43
N ARG A 80 -10.17 16.26 -30.17
CA ARG A 80 -11.20 15.67 -29.29
C ARG A 80 -10.75 15.54 -27.82
N LEU A 81 -9.56 16.04 -27.48
CA LEU A 81 -9.00 15.93 -26.13
C LEU A 81 -9.95 16.45 -25.04
N ASN A 82 -10.67 17.54 -25.32
CA ASN A 82 -11.59 18.14 -24.35
C ASN A 82 -13.04 17.65 -24.49
N GLU A 83 -13.31 16.64 -25.33
CA GLU A 83 -14.66 16.11 -25.53
C GLU A 83 -15.03 15.12 -24.42
N ARG A 84 -15.83 15.58 -23.45
CA ARG A 84 -16.28 14.76 -22.32
C ARG A 84 -16.98 13.45 -22.72
N ALA A 85 -17.59 13.38 -23.91
CA ALA A 85 -18.21 12.16 -24.41
C ALA A 85 -17.18 11.04 -24.67
N VAL A 86 -16.01 11.39 -25.21
CA VAL A 86 -14.90 10.44 -25.44
C VAL A 86 -14.33 9.96 -24.11
N TRP A 87 -14.16 10.85 -23.13
CA TRP A 87 -13.68 10.47 -21.79
C TRP A 87 -14.65 9.59 -21.01
N ARG A 88 -15.96 9.86 -21.10
CA ARG A 88 -17.01 8.97 -20.57
C ARG A 88 -16.88 7.55 -21.13
N ALA A 89 -16.73 7.43 -22.45
CA ALA A 89 -16.53 6.13 -23.10
C ALA A 89 -15.19 5.49 -22.70
N THR A 90 -14.13 6.29 -22.56
CA THR A 90 -12.80 5.83 -22.15
C THR A 90 -12.84 5.27 -20.73
N LYS A 91 -13.47 5.98 -19.77
CA LYS A 91 -13.68 5.53 -18.39
C LYS A 91 -14.39 4.18 -18.36
N ALA A 92 -15.48 4.03 -19.11
CA ALA A 92 -16.27 2.80 -19.14
C ALA A 92 -15.46 1.58 -19.65
N VAL A 93 -14.69 1.76 -20.73
CA VAL A 93 -13.80 0.70 -21.24
C VAL A 93 -12.68 0.41 -20.24
N TYR A 94 -12.05 1.44 -19.69
CA TYR A 94 -10.96 1.30 -18.73
C TYR A 94 -11.41 0.57 -17.45
N SER A 95 -12.58 0.90 -16.90
CA SER A 95 -13.18 0.23 -15.75
C SER A 95 -13.28 -1.29 -15.96
N SER A 96 -13.72 -1.72 -17.15
CA SER A 96 -13.76 -3.14 -17.53
C SER A 96 -12.37 -3.79 -17.64
N LEU A 97 -11.37 -3.03 -18.09
CA LEU A 97 -10.00 -3.51 -18.25
C LEU A 97 -9.25 -3.71 -16.92
N ILE A 98 -9.56 -2.90 -15.91
CA ILE A 98 -8.93 -2.99 -14.59
C ILE A 98 -9.66 -3.92 -13.61
N ALA A 99 -10.89 -4.34 -13.92
CA ALA A 99 -11.64 -5.29 -13.10
C ALA A 99 -10.87 -6.56 -12.68
N PRO A 100 -10.05 -7.20 -13.55
CA PRO A 100 -9.25 -8.36 -13.13
C PRO A 100 -7.96 -7.98 -12.36
N SER A 101 -7.57 -6.70 -12.29
CA SER A 101 -6.35 -6.26 -11.60
C SER A 101 -6.47 -6.38 -10.09
N ILE A 102 -5.44 -6.93 -9.43
CA ILE A 102 -5.37 -7.06 -7.97
C ILE A 102 -5.29 -5.70 -7.23
N ARG A 103 -5.00 -4.63 -7.98
CA ARG A 103 -4.93 -3.24 -7.52
C ARG A 103 -5.90 -2.33 -8.28
N TRP A 104 -7.08 -2.86 -8.59
CA TRP A 104 -8.16 -2.13 -9.27
C TRP A 104 -8.43 -0.75 -8.63
N GLU A 105 -8.34 -0.64 -7.31
CA GLU A 105 -8.58 0.60 -6.55
C GLU A 105 -7.53 1.68 -6.84
N VAL A 106 -6.29 1.25 -7.04
CA VAL A 106 -5.19 2.12 -7.48
C VAL A 106 -5.41 2.52 -8.93
N GLY A 107 -5.90 1.59 -9.75
CA GLY A 107 -6.27 1.81 -11.15
C GLY A 107 -7.30 2.92 -11.35
N GLU A 108 -8.36 2.97 -10.53
CA GLU A 108 -9.34 4.06 -10.53
C GLU A 108 -8.69 5.42 -10.25
N SER A 109 -7.82 5.47 -9.24
CA SER A 109 -7.11 6.70 -8.85
C SER A 109 -6.09 7.15 -9.88
N PHE A 110 -5.48 6.20 -10.58
CA PHE A 110 -4.59 6.45 -11.71
C PHE A 110 -5.33 7.13 -12.87
N PHE A 111 -6.52 6.64 -13.21
CA PHE A 111 -7.37 7.26 -14.23
C PHE A 111 -7.84 8.66 -13.81
N ASN A 112 -8.26 8.85 -12.55
CA ASN A 112 -8.61 10.18 -12.03
C ASN A 112 -7.46 11.18 -12.15
N SER A 113 -6.22 10.71 -11.95
CA SER A 113 -5.05 11.57 -12.09
C SER A 113 -4.76 11.93 -13.54
N LEU A 114 -5.02 11.02 -14.49
CA LEU A 114 -4.96 11.32 -15.93
C LEU A 114 -6.02 12.36 -16.31
N THR A 115 -7.29 12.16 -15.93
CA THR A 115 -8.36 13.08 -16.30
C THR A 115 -8.14 14.48 -15.72
N ARG A 116 -7.65 14.59 -14.48
CA ARG A 116 -7.33 15.87 -13.83
C ARG A 116 -6.13 16.62 -14.43
N ARG A 117 -5.29 15.97 -15.23
CA ARG A 117 -4.23 16.65 -15.98
C ARG A 117 -4.75 17.29 -17.26
N VAL A 118 -5.77 16.68 -17.86
CA VAL A 118 -6.41 17.19 -19.07
C VAL A 118 -7.45 18.25 -18.75
N PHE A 119 -8.31 17.97 -17.76
CA PHE A 119 -9.32 18.89 -17.29
C PHE A 119 -8.85 19.56 -16.01
N ALA A 120 -8.70 20.89 -16.03
CA ALA A 120 -8.60 21.70 -14.83
C ALA A 120 -9.97 21.81 -14.12
N THR A 121 -10.59 20.66 -13.81
CA THR A 121 -11.93 20.59 -13.20
C THR A 121 -11.90 21.21 -11.79
N GLU A 122 -12.68 22.26 -11.58
CA GLU A 122 -13.06 22.69 -10.23
C GLU A 122 -14.06 21.68 -9.65
N GLY A 123 -13.71 21.05 -8.52
CA GLY A 123 -14.53 19.99 -7.91
C GLY A 123 -14.27 18.59 -8.49
N VAL A 124 -15.35 17.86 -8.77
CA VAL A 124 -15.34 16.49 -9.33
C VAL A 124 -16.39 16.37 -10.43
N ASP A 125 -16.08 15.60 -11.48
CA ASP A 125 -17.08 15.14 -12.46
C ASP A 125 -17.15 13.61 -12.50
N GLN A 126 -18.15 13.04 -11.83
CA GLN A 126 -18.38 11.59 -11.75
C GLN A 126 -18.58 10.91 -13.11
N SER A 127 -18.94 11.68 -14.15
CA SER A 127 -19.09 11.14 -15.49
C SER A 127 -17.75 10.76 -16.13
N ILE A 128 -16.65 11.43 -15.74
CA ILE A 128 -15.31 11.18 -16.27
C ILE A 128 -14.29 10.80 -15.19
N GLU A 129 -14.66 10.81 -13.91
CA GLU A 129 -13.85 10.42 -12.77
C GLU A 129 -14.54 9.32 -11.94
N PHE A 130 -13.75 8.48 -11.29
CA PHE A 130 -14.17 7.54 -10.24
C PHE A 130 -14.24 8.26 -8.89
N VAL A 131 -15.32 9.02 -8.67
CA VAL A 131 -15.59 9.67 -7.37
C VAL A 131 -15.87 8.60 -6.32
N ASP A 132 -16.84 7.75 -6.62
CA ASP A 132 -17.07 6.47 -5.95
C ASP A 132 -16.36 5.35 -6.71
N THR A 133 -16.20 4.20 -6.07
CA THR A 133 -15.75 2.97 -6.74
C THR A 133 -16.83 2.50 -7.70
N ASP A 134 -16.45 2.04 -8.89
CA ASP A 134 -17.36 1.38 -9.84
C ASP A 134 -17.66 -0.08 -9.41
N PHE A 135 -17.03 -0.57 -8.34
CA PHE A 135 -17.17 -1.94 -7.81
C PHE A 135 -17.82 -1.95 -6.41
N ASP A 136 -18.90 -2.72 -6.26
CA ASP A 136 -19.63 -2.89 -4.98
C ASP A 136 -18.83 -3.67 -3.93
N ALA A 137 -17.93 -4.55 -4.39
CA ALA A 137 -17.01 -5.34 -3.59
C ALA A 137 -15.71 -5.51 -4.39
N PRO A 138 -14.58 -5.87 -3.76
CA PRO A 138 -13.34 -6.15 -4.48
C PRO A 138 -13.61 -7.15 -5.61
N PRO A 139 -13.42 -6.78 -6.89
CA PRO A 139 -13.74 -7.62 -8.04
C PRO A 139 -12.87 -8.89 -8.08
N ASN A 140 -11.75 -8.89 -7.37
CA ASN A 140 -10.95 -10.05 -7.06
C ASN A 140 -10.62 -10.12 -5.56
N ALA A 141 -10.85 -11.28 -4.95
CA ALA A 141 -10.34 -11.60 -3.63
C ALA A 141 -9.11 -12.50 -3.83
N PRO A 142 -7.88 -12.00 -3.63
CA PRO A 142 -6.71 -12.85 -3.76
C PRO A 142 -6.76 -13.98 -2.73
N ASP A 143 -6.55 -15.21 -3.20
CA ASP A 143 -6.62 -16.45 -2.42
C ASP A 143 -5.36 -16.68 -1.56
N ALA A 144 -4.44 -15.71 -1.53
CA ALA A 144 -3.15 -15.83 -0.87
C ALA A 144 -3.25 -15.51 0.63
N LYS A 145 -2.70 -16.39 1.46
CA LYS A 145 -2.56 -16.14 2.90
C LYS A 145 -1.62 -14.95 3.15
N LEU A 146 -2.20 -13.84 3.62
CA LEU A 146 -1.47 -12.61 4.01
C LEU A 146 -0.58 -12.81 5.24
N THR A 147 -0.91 -13.78 6.11
CA THR A 147 -0.25 -14.01 7.40
C THR A 147 0.31 -15.42 7.52
N GLN A 148 1.38 -15.56 8.30
CA GLN A 148 1.84 -16.84 8.88
C GLN A 148 1.44 -16.94 10.34
N ILE A 149 1.11 -18.17 10.77
CA ILE A 149 0.67 -18.47 12.13
C ILE A 149 1.74 -19.31 12.83
N TYR A 150 2.19 -18.85 13.99
CA TYR A 150 3.15 -19.55 14.84
C TYR A 150 2.49 -19.94 16.16
N SER A 151 2.45 -21.24 16.47
CA SER A 151 1.85 -21.79 17.69
C SER A 151 2.61 -23.04 18.17
N GLY A 152 2.19 -23.59 19.32
CA GLY A 152 2.72 -24.87 19.82
C GLY A 152 4.14 -24.81 20.39
N ALA A 153 4.61 -23.64 20.82
CA ALA A 153 5.89 -23.49 21.52
C ALA A 153 5.79 -22.37 22.58
N PRO A 154 6.69 -22.32 23.57
CA PRO A 154 6.80 -21.20 24.48
C PRO A 154 7.05 -19.89 23.72
N LEU A 155 6.59 -18.76 24.26
CA LEU A 155 6.64 -17.45 23.58
C LEU A 155 8.02 -17.05 23.04
N PRO A 156 9.14 -17.17 23.77
CA PRO A 156 10.46 -16.89 23.19
C PRO A 156 10.76 -17.73 21.94
N GLY A 157 10.31 -18.99 21.93
CA GLY A 157 10.44 -19.89 20.79
C GLY A 157 9.54 -19.50 19.61
N LEU A 158 8.33 -19.01 19.87
CA LEU A 158 7.44 -18.47 18.83
C LEU A 158 8.02 -17.21 18.20
N ILE A 159 8.56 -16.29 19.02
CA ILE A 159 9.22 -15.08 18.54
C ILE A 159 10.42 -15.43 17.65
N ARG A 160 11.30 -16.33 18.11
CA ARG A 160 12.44 -16.78 17.30
C ARG A 160 11.96 -17.39 15.98
N LYS A 161 10.98 -18.31 16.00
CA LYS A 161 10.40 -18.90 14.78
C LYS A 161 9.87 -17.83 13.82
N ALA A 162 9.10 -16.87 14.30
CA ALA A 162 8.57 -15.80 13.46
C ALA A 162 9.66 -14.91 12.85
N LEU A 163 10.72 -14.64 13.62
CA LEU A 163 11.84 -13.81 13.19
C LEU A 163 12.83 -14.55 12.26
N THR A 164 12.87 -15.88 12.29
CA THR A 164 13.78 -16.69 11.45
C THR A 164 13.09 -17.43 10.29
N ASP A 165 11.78 -17.32 10.13
CA ASP A 165 11.04 -18.00 9.07
C ASP A 165 11.11 -17.22 7.75
N GLU A 166 12.04 -17.61 6.87
CA GLU A 166 12.25 -17.00 5.55
C GLU A 166 11.11 -17.29 4.55
N GLN A 167 10.26 -18.29 4.82
CA GLN A 167 9.03 -18.51 4.02
C GLN A 167 7.90 -17.57 4.45
N GLY A 168 8.04 -16.98 5.65
CA GLY A 168 7.29 -15.86 6.16
C GLY A 168 8.03 -14.54 5.95
N ALA A 169 7.96 -13.67 6.96
CA ALA A 169 8.59 -12.36 6.96
C ALA A 169 9.96 -12.34 7.67
N GLY A 170 10.47 -13.50 8.07
CA GLY A 170 11.70 -13.65 8.83
C GLY A 170 12.98 -13.51 7.98
N PHE A 171 14.10 -13.57 8.68
CA PHE A 171 15.45 -13.49 8.13
C PHE A 171 16.26 -14.71 8.53
N ALA A 172 17.18 -15.15 7.68
CA ALA A 172 18.04 -16.29 7.95
C ALA A 172 18.72 -16.18 9.34
N GLU A 173 18.87 -17.32 10.02
CA GLU A 173 19.32 -17.36 11.41
C GLU A 173 20.74 -16.78 11.59
N ASP A 174 21.59 -16.90 10.57
CA ASP A 174 22.95 -16.36 10.52
C ASP A 174 23.03 -14.83 10.34
N CYS A 175 21.92 -14.17 9.99
CA CYS A 175 21.85 -12.72 9.93
C CYS A 175 21.82 -12.06 11.32
N TRP A 176 21.49 -12.82 12.38
CA TRP A 176 21.26 -12.29 13.71
C TRP A 176 22.52 -12.31 14.57
N SER A 177 22.76 -11.23 15.32
CA SER A 177 23.89 -11.15 16.25
C SER A 177 23.64 -11.93 17.55
N ASP A 178 22.49 -11.71 18.20
CA ASP A 178 22.08 -12.47 19.40
C ASP A 178 20.55 -12.51 19.58
N LEU A 179 19.88 -13.36 18.80
CA LEU A 179 18.41 -13.45 18.80
C LEU A 179 17.83 -14.10 20.07
N GLY A 180 18.58 -14.99 20.74
CA GLY A 180 18.07 -15.76 21.87
C GLY A 180 17.66 -14.90 23.07
N PRO A 181 18.58 -14.11 23.67
CA PRO A 181 18.30 -13.16 24.72
C PRO A 181 17.29 -12.08 24.30
N ALA A 182 17.40 -11.56 23.07
CA ALA A 182 16.46 -10.54 22.58
C ALA A 182 15.02 -11.08 22.50
N ALA A 183 14.84 -12.31 22.01
CA ALA A 183 13.53 -12.97 21.99
C ALA A 183 12.98 -13.25 23.40
N ARG A 184 13.84 -13.58 24.37
CA ARG A 184 13.43 -13.73 25.78
C ARG A 184 12.97 -12.39 26.38
N ALA A 185 13.76 -11.33 26.21
CA ALA A 185 13.40 -10.00 26.70
C ALA A 185 12.09 -9.48 26.06
N ALA A 186 11.89 -9.73 24.77
CA ALA A 186 10.64 -9.40 24.09
C ALA A 186 9.46 -10.24 24.64
N ALA A 187 9.66 -11.53 24.91
CA ALA A 187 8.65 -12.38 25.51
C ALA A 187 8.23 -11.88 26.91
N ASP A 188 9.19 -11.50 27.75
CA ASP A 188 8.90 -10.96 29.09
C ASP A 188 8.06 -9.68 29.02
N ARG A 189 8.39 -8.78 28.09
CA ARG A 189 7.62 -7.56 27.84
C ARG A 189 6.20 -7.85 27.33
N ILE A 190 6.05 -8.83 26.43
CA ILE A 190 4.75 -9.26 25.92
C ILE A 190 3.90 -9.87 27.04
N LEU A 191 4.45 -10.79 27.82
CA LEU A 191 3.75 -11.44 28.93
C LEU A 191 3.28 -10.41 29.96
N SER A 192 4.12 -9.42 30.27
CA SER A 192 3.74 -8.30 31.14
C SER A 192 2.58 -7.49 30.56
N ALA A 193 2.59 -7.21 29.25
CA ALA A 193 1.55 -6.40 28.60
C ALA A 193 0.20 -7.12 28.50
N ILE A 194 0.20 -8.44 28.33
CA ILE A 194 -1.04 -9.25 28.30
C ILE A 194 -1.50 -9.70 29.69
N GLY A 195 -0.88 -9.22 30.77
CA GLY A 195 -1.28 -9.56 32.14
C GLY A 195 -1.03 -11.03 32.52
N GLY A 196 0.01 -11.65 31.96
CA GLY A 196 0.36 -13.04 32.24
C GLY A 196 -0.57 -14.09 31.62
N ARG A 197 -1.48 -13.68 30.72
CA ARG A 197 -2.34 -14.61 29.98
C ARG A 197 -1.51 -15.53 29.07
N ASP A 198 -2.01 -16.75 28.86
CA ASP A 198 -1.40 -17.69 27.94
C ASP A 198 -1.66 -17.27 26.48
N LEU A 199 -0.56 -17.00 25.77
CA LEU A 199 -0.60 -16.67 24.35
C LEU A 199 -0.77 -17.96 23.53
N SER A 200 -1.83 -18.03 22.73
CA SER A 200 -2.15 -19.20 21.92
C SER A 200 -1.35 -19.27 20.62
N ARG A 201 -1.20 -18.12 19.94
CA ARG A 201 -0.47 -17.99 18.66
C ARG A 201 -0.05 -16.56 18.35
N LEU A 202 0.96 -16.44 17.51
CA LEU A 202 1.33 -15.21 16.80
C LEU A 202 0.85 -15.31 15.36
N GLU A 203 0.16 -14.29 14.87
CA GLU A 203 -0.22 -14.16 13.45
C GLU A 203 0.55 -12.96 12.87
N ILE A 204 1.52 -13.21 11.99
CA ILE A 204 2.43 -12.19 11.46
C ILE A 204 2.21 -12.05 9.96
N LEU A 205 2.12 -10.82 9.45
CA LEU A 205 2.09 -10.56 8.01
C LEU A 205 3.34 -11.13 7.33
N ARG A 206 3.17 -11.71 6.14
CA ARG A 206 4.27 -12.23 5.32
C ARG A 206 5.14 -11.14 4.71
N HIS A 207 4.67 -9.90 4.75
CA HIS A 207 5.31 -8.77 4.10
C HIS A 207 5.98 -7.89 5.16
N VAL A 208 7.31 -7.76 5.06
CA VAL A 208 8.10 -6.90 5.95
C VAL A 208 7.93 -5.45 5.53
N PHE A 209 7.72 -4.56 6.50
CA PHE A 209 7.68 -3.13 6.28
C PHE A 209 9.09 -2.55 6.47
N TYR A 210 9.62 -1.84 5.49
CA TYR A 210 10.94 -1.19 5.57
C TYR A 210 10.81 0.33 5.58
N ARG A 211 11.46 1.00 6.53
CA ARG A 211 11.51 2.46 6.60
C ARG A 211 12.78 2.96 7.27
N GLY A 212 13.48 3.88 6.60
CA GLY A 212 14.77 4.37 7.05
C GLY A 212 15.74 3.20 7.20
N ARG A 213 16.25 2.99 8.42
CA ARG A 213 17.16 1.90 8.79
C ARG A 213 16.48 0.75 9.55
N GLY A 214 15.15 0.69 9.52
CA GLY A 214 14.38 -0.30 10.27
C GLY A 214 13.57 -1.22 9.36
N ALA A 215 13.46 -2.47 9.78
CA ALA A 215 12.52 -3.46 9.26
C ALA A 215 11.49 -3.80 10.35
N TYR A 216 10.23 -3.99 9.98
CA TYR A 216 9.15 -4.19 10.94
C TYR A 216 8.30 -5.38 10.50
N LEU A 217 8.21 -6.40 11.36
CA LEU A 217 7.26 -7.49 11.20
C LEU A 217 6.02 -7.15 11.99
N VAL A 218 4.90 -6.97 11.29
CA VAL A 218 3.63 -6.51 11.86
C VAL A 218 2.66 -7.68 11.96
N GLY A 219 1.95 -7.76 13.07
CA GLY A 219 1.18 -8.94 13.45
C GLY A 219 0.09 -8.65 14.48
N ARG A 220 -0.52 -9.73 14.95
CA ARG A 220 -1.28 -9.75 16.20
C ARG A 220 -0.91 -10.98 17.03
N MET A 221 -0.91 -10.80 18.34
CA MET A 221 -0.89 -11.90 19.28
C MET A 221 -2.33 -12.26 19.65
N VAL A 222 -2.60 -13.55 19.81
CA VAL A 222 -3.92 -14.03 20.21
C VAL A 222 -3.79 -14.75 21.54
N ALA A 223 -4.40 -14.19 22.58
CA ALA A 223 -4.51 -14.79 23.90
C ALA A 223 -6.00 -15.03 24.21
N ASN A 224 -6.40 -16.30 24.36
CA ASN A 224 -7.81 -16.71 24.35
C ASN A 224 -8.52 -16.22 23.08
N GLU A 225 -9.51 -15.33 23.22
CA GLU A 225 -10.25 -14.70 22.11
C GLU A 225 -9.77 -13.26 21.81
N ASP A 226 -8.87 -12.70 22.63
CA ASP A 226 -8.39 -11.34 22.46
C ASP A 226 -7.21 -11.28 21.49
N ALA A 227 -7.40 -10.55 20.40
CA ALA A 227 -6.35 -10.21 19.45
C ALA A 227 -5.72 -8.85 19.81
N THR A 228 -4.44 -8.85 20.18
CA THR A 228 -3.69 -7.61 20.46
C THR A 228 -2.68 -7.36 19.34
N PRO A 229 -2.66 -6.18 18.71
CA PRO A 229 -1.68 -5.87 17.67
C PRO A 229 -0.24 -5.89 18.20
N ILE A 230 0.71 -6.27 17.34
CA ILE A 230 2.14 -6.31 17.68
C ILE A 230 3.00 -5.90 16.47
N ALA A 231 4.14 -5.27 16.73
CA ALA A 231 5.21 -5.14 15.74
C ALA A 231 6.59 -5.41 16.34
N PHE A 232 7.36 -6.27 15.69
CA PHE A 232 8.77 -6.50 16.00
C PHE A 232 9.62 -5.53 15.19
N CYS A 233 10.37 -4.66 15.87
CA CYS A 233 11.21 -3.65 15.26
C CYS A 233 12.64 -4.16 15.17
N LEU A 234 13.15 -4.29 13.96
CA LEU A 234 14.46 -4.85 13.69
C LEU A 234 15.41 -3.76 13.18
N ARG A 235 16.65 -3.80 13.64
CA ARG A 235 17.70 -2.84 13.26
C ARG A 235 19.07 -3.52 13.17
N HIS A 236 19.94 -2.85 12.44
CA HIS A 236 21.39 -3.03 12.53
C HIS A 236 21.94 -1.92 13.44
N PRO A 237 22.25 -2.20 14.72
CA PRO A 237 22.81 -1.20 15.63
C PRO A 237 24.24 -0.83 15.24
N ASP A 238 24.98 -1.81 14.70
CA ASP A 238 26.36 -1.73 14.25
C ASP A 238 26.61 -2.82 13.19
N GLU A 239 27.88 -3.21 13.00
CA GLU A 239 28.27 -4.24 12.03
C GLU A 239 28.06 -5.69 12.51
N SER A 240 27.61 -5.89 13.76
CA SER A 240 27.51 -7.22 14.37
C SER A 240 26.37 -8.08 13.82
N GLY A 241 25.41 -7.48 13.10
CA GLY A 241 24.28 -8.17 12.49
C GLY A 241 22.93 -7.57 12.87
N LEU A 242 21.87 -8.32 12.60
CA LEU A 242 20.48 -7.94 12.86
C LEU A 242 20.13 -8.16 14.33
N THR A 243 19.37 -7.23 14.90
CA THR A 243 18.86 -7.31 16.27
C THR A 243 17.37 -7.06 16.33
N LEU A 244 16.71 -7.71 17.29
CA LEU A 244 15.36 -7.33 17.72
C LEU A 244 15.49 -6.18 18.71
N ASP A 245 15.22 -4.98 18.23
CA ASP A 245 15.45 -3.75 18.97
C ASP A 245 14.32 -3.40 19.93
N ALA A 246 13.09 -3.60 19.47
CA ALA A 246 11.90 -3.29 20.24
C ALA A 246 10.72 -4.18 19.84
N VAL A 247 9.77 -4.31 20.76
CA VAL A 247 8.44 -4.83 20.50
C VAL A 247 7.41 -3.76 20.85
N LEU A 248 6.58 -3.42 19.87
CA LEU A 248 5.44 -2.51 19.99
C LEU A 248 4.19 -3.32 20.23
N ILE A 249 3.36 -2.93 21.20
CA ILE A 249 2.23 -3.74 21.64
C ILE A 249 0.98 -2.87 21.73
N GLY A 250 -0.09 -3.32 21.08
CA GLY A 250 -1.38 -2.66 21.08
C GLY A 250 -1.56 -1.65 19.94
N GLU A 251 -2.81 -1.21 19.78
CA GLU A 251 -3.22 -0.31 18.70
C GLU A 251 -2.47 1.03 18.74
N SER A 252 -2.29 1.63 19.92
CA SER A 252 -1.68 2.96 20.05
C SER A 252 -0.23 3.00 19.54
N ASP A 253 0.58 1.99 19.88
CA ASP A 253 1.95 1.90 19.41
C ASP A 253 2.02 1.70 17.89
N LEU A 254 1.17 0.82 17.35
CA LEU A 254 1.09 0.60 15.90
C LEU A 254 0.60 1.87 15.18
N ALA A 255 -0.37 2.58 15.72
CA ALA A 255 -0.87 3.81 15.11
C ALA A 255 0.23 4.88 15.00
N ILE A 256 1.14 4.96 15.98
CA ILE A 256 2.33 5.84 15.93
C ILE A 256 3.33 5.34 14.88
N LEU A 257 3.55 4.02 14.79
CA LEU A 257 4.40 3.41 13.77
C LEU A 257 3.90 3.75 12.35
N PHE A 258 2.59 3.71 12.13
CA PHE A 258 1.91 4.03 10.88
C PHE A 258 1.44 5.50 10.81
N SER A 259 2.13 6.44 11.47
CA SER A 259 1.81 7.86 11.38
C SER A 259 2.02 8.44 9.97
N TYR A 260 1.09 9.31 9.54
CA TYR A 260 1.19 10.05 8.28
C TYR A 260 2.34 11.08 8.26
N THR A 261 2.87 11.45 9.44
CA THR A 261 4.00 12.39 9.59
C THR A 261 5.36 11.74 9.33
N ARG A 262 5.41 10.44 9.06
CA ARG A 262 6.64 9.70 8.80
C ARG A 262 6.77 9.38 7.31
N ALA A 263 8.00 9.07 6.89
CA ALA A 263 8.25 8.52 5.56
C ALA A 263 7.43 7.24 5.33
N TYR A 264 7.10 6.97 4.07
CA TYR A 264 6.33 5.80 3.67
C TYR A 264 7.14 4.52 3.88
N PHE A 265 6.44 3.46 4.27
CA PHE A 265 6.99 2.12 4.21
C PHE A 265 7.15 1.66 2.77
N ARG A 266 8.19 0.86 2.54
CA ARG A 266 8.25 -0.07 1.42
C ARG A 266 7.84 -1.44 1.95
N VAL A 267 6.81 -2.02 1.35
CA VAL A 267 6.26 -3.31 1.72
C VAL A 267 5.88 -4.01 0.41
N ASP A 268 6.53 -5.13 0.12
CA ASP A 268 6.29 -5.90 -1.10
C ASP A 268 5.04 -6.76 -0.91
N ALA A 269 3.87 -6.17 -1.15
CA ALA A 269 2.57 -6.79 -0.98
C ALA A 269 1.71 -6.58 -2.24
N PRO A 270 1.54 -7.61 -3.08
CA PRO A 270 0.78 -7.48 -4.33
C PRO A 270 -0.69 -7.08 -4.12
N ALA A 271 -1.33 -7.62 -3.09
CA ALA A 271 -2.73 -7.35 -2.75
C ALA A 271 -2.87 -6.19 -1.77
N THR A 272 -2.84 -4.95 -2.27
CA THR A 272 -2.85 -3.74 -1.43
C THR A 272 -4.14 -3.56 -0.66
N TYR A 273 -5.29 -3.77 -1.30
CA TYR A 273 -6.59 -3.70 -0.63
C TYR A 273 -6.65 -4.63 0.58
N GLY A 274 -6.31 -5.90 0.40
CA GLY A 274 -6.32 -6.89 1.49
C GLY A 274 -5.36 -6.54 2.62
N LEU A 275 -4.16 -6.05 2.30
CA LEU A 275 -3.20 -5.56 3.29
C LEU A 275 -3.78 -4.39 4.11
N VAL A 276 -4.39 -3.40 3.46
CA VAL A 276 -4.93 -2.22 4.12
C VAL A 276 -6.13 -2.58 5.00
N GLN A 277 -7.02 -3.47 4.56
CA GLN A 277 -8.13 -3.96 5.38
C GLN A 277 -7.62 -4.68 6.63
N TRP A 278 -6.60 -5.53 6.48
CA TRP A 278 -6.01 -6.21 7.62
C TRP A 278 -5.31 -5.24 8.60
N LEU A 279 -4.62 -4.23 8.09
CA LEU A 279 -4.05 -3.15 8.93
C LEU A 279 -5.14 -2.33 9.64
N ARG A 280 -6.31 -2.15 9.02
CA ARG A 280 -7.48 -1.48 9.61
C ARG A 280 -8.08 -2.30 10.75
N GLU A 281 -8.10 -3.63 10.65
CA GLU A 281 -8.47 -4.51 11.77
C GLU A 281 -7.52 -4.34 12.97
N LEU A 282 -6.22 -4.17 12.72
CA LEU A 282 -5.25 -3.92 13.78
C LEU A 282 -5.32 -2.51 14.37
N MET A 283 -5.78 -1.54 13.58
CA MET A 283 -5.79 -0.12 13.93
C MET A 283 -7.15 0.51 13.55
N PRO A 284 -8.25 0.17 14.25
CA PRO A 284 -9.59 0.66 13.93
C PRO A 284 -9.72 2.19 14.05
N GLY A 285 -8.82 2.88 14.76
CA GLY A 285 -8.75 4.35 14.76
C GLY A 285 -8.12 4.99 13.50
N LYS A 286 -7.38 4.23 12.66
CA LYS A 286 -6.63 4.75 11.49
C LYS A 286 -7.43 4.76 10.20
N ARG A 287 -7.73 5.93 9.64
CA ARG A 287 -8.46 6.04 8.36
C ARG A 287 -7.76 5.26 7.25
N ILE A 288 -8.55 4.70 6.33
CA ILE A 288 -8.04 3.93 5.18
C ILE A 288 -7.05 4.76 4.35
N ALA A 289 -7.35 6.04 4.13
CA ALA A 289 -6.45 6.99 3.48
C ALA A 289 -5.07 7.07 4.15
N ASP A 290 -5.02 7.12 5.49
CA ASP A 290 -3.76 7.20 6.24
C ASP A 290 -2.94 5.91 6.08
N LEU A 291 -3.60 4.74 5.99
CA LEU A 291 -2.95 3.45 5.79
C LEU A 291 -2.36 3.33 4.39
N TYR A 292 -3.10 3.67 3.33
CA TYR A 292 -2.56 3.72 1.96
C TYR A 292 -1.39 4.69 1.84
N ASN A 293 -1.49 5.86 2.47
CA ASN A 293 -0.39 6.81 2.52
C ASN A 293 0.83 6.19 3.22
N ALA A 294 0.65 5.52 4.36
CA ALA A 294 1.74 4.88 5.11
C ALA A 294 2.49 3.80 4.30
N ILE A 295 1.82 3.09 3.39
CA ILE A 295 2.46 2.09 2.51
C ILE A 295 2.92 2.65 1.14
N GLY A 296 2.81 3.97 0.93
CA GLY A 296 3.38 4.67 -0.22
C GLY A 296 2.44 4.92 -1.39
N TYR A 297 1.14 4.60 -1.26
CA TYR A 297 0.12 4.89 -2.27
C TYR A 297 -0.51 6.28 -2.03
N ASN A 298 0.32 7.32 -2.02
CA ASN A 298 -0.07 8.70 -1.67
C ASN A 298 -1.08 9.37 -2.63
N ARG A 299 -1.24 8.84 -3.84
CA ARG A 299 -2.24 9.31 -4.81
C ARG A 299 -3.59 8.68 -4.55
N HIS A 300 -3.61 7.37 -4.35
CA HIS A 300 -4.83 6.66 -3.94
C HIS A 300 -5.31 7.11 -2.55
N SER A 301 -4.41 7.42 -1.62
CA SER A 301 -4.80 7.98 -0.32
C SER A 301 -5.56 9.30 -0.42
N LYS A 302 -5.31 10.12 -1.46
CA LYS A 302 -6.07 11.35 -1.70
C LYS A 302 -7.48 11.04 -2.18
N THR A 303 -7.63 10.04 -3.05
CA THR A 303 -8.95 9.54 -3.50
C THR A 303 -9.76 9.05 -2.30
N GLU A 304 -9.17 8.19 -1.47
CA GLU A 304 -9.83 7.67 -0.26
C GLU A 304 -10.16 8.77 0.76
N PHE A 305 -9.25 9.73 0.96
CA PHE A 305 -9.53 10.88 1.82
C PHE A 305 -10.70 11.72 1.31
N TYR A 306 -10.77 11.95 -0.01
CA TYR A 306 -11.86 12.70 -0.60
C TYR A 306 -13.20 11.95 -0.49
N ARG A 307 -13.21 10.63 -0.70
CA ARG A 307 -14.39 9.77 -0.48
C ARG A 307 -14.90 9.86 0.96
N ASP A 308 -13.99 9.72 1.94
CA ASP A 308 -14.30 9.85 3.37
C ASP A 308 -14.85 11.25 3.71
N PHE A 309 -14.20 12.30 3.20
CA PHE A 309 -14.62 13.69 3.39
C PHE A 309 -16.02 13.96 2.82
N VAL A 310 -16.31 13.52 1.59
CA VAL A 310 -17.64 13.70 0.97
C VAL A 310 -18.70 12.91 1.74
N GLY A 311 -18.41 11.67 2.14
CA GLY A 311 -19.32 10.88 2.97
C GLY A 311 -19.63 11.55 4.32
N HIS A 312 -18.62 12.16 4.94
CA HIS A 312 -18.83 12.95 6.16
C HIS A 312 -19.73 14.17 5.91
N LEU A 313 -19.51 14.93 4.83
CA LEU A 313 -20.35 16.10 4.50
C LEU A 313 -21.81 15.74 4.21
N GLN A 314 -22.07 14.55 3.67
CA GLN A 314 -23.43 14.08 3.39
C GLN A 314 -24.20 13.70 4.66
N THR A 315 -23.49 13.34 5.73
CA THR A 315 -24.07 12.82 6.99
C THR A 315 -23.97 13.80 8.15
N SER A 316 -23.09 14.78 8.08
CA SER A 316 -22.89 15.80 9.10
C SER A 316 -23.76 17.04 8.85
N SER A 317 -24.14 17.69 9.96
CA SER A 317 -24.78 19.01 9.94
C SER A 317 -23.82 20.14 10.32
N ASP A 318 -22.56 19.80 10.56
CA ASP A 318 -21.53 20.75 10.96
C ASP A 318 -21.24 21.75 9.84
N ARG A 319 -20.96 22.99 10.22
CA ARG A 319 -20.55 24.05 9.29
C ARG A 319 -19.05 24.19 9.31
N PHE A 320 -18.46 24.52 8.16
CA PHE A 320 -17.07 24.95 8.12
C PHE A 320 -16.88 26.19 9.01
N VAL A 321 -15.94 26.09 9.95
CA VAL A 321 -15.50 27.17 10.83
C VAL A 321 -14.00 27.35 10.67
N THR A 322 -13.49 28.54 10.97
CA THR A 322 -12.05 28.76 11.09
C THR A 322 -11.51 27.92 12.25
N ALA A 323 -10.37 27.25 12.03
CA ALA A 323 -9.69 26.43 13.03
C ALA A 323 -9.07 27.28 14.15
#